data_AF-A0A5A5T5A0-F1
#
_entry.id   AF-A0A5A5T5A0-F1
#
_cell.length_a   1.000
_cell.length_b   1.000
_cell.length_c   1.000
_cell.angle_alpha   90.00
_cell.angle_beta   90.00
_cell.angle_gamma   90.00
#
_symmetry.space_group_name_H-M   'P 1'
#
loop_
_entity.id
_entity.type
_entity.pdbx_description
1 polymer ?
#
loop_
_entity_poly.entity_id
_entity_poly.type
_entity_poly.pdbx_seq_one_letter_code
_entity_poly.pdbx_strand_id
1 'polypeptide(L)' 'MTYAERKKKISRDYAAVHAACSSKWSNGITEGHVNRLKFLKRQMFGRAHLNLLRVKVLHAV' A
#
# COMPACT_ATOMS: atom_id res chain seq x y z
N MET A 1 21.53 9.33 2.71
CA MET A 1 20.25 9.81 3.28
C MET A 1 20.55 10.42 4.65
N THR A 2 20.57 11.74 4.74
CA THR A 2 21.06 12.47 5.93
C THR A 2 19.95 12.67 6.98
N TYR A 3 20.33 12.88 8.25
CA TYR A 3 19.39 13.04 9.37
C TYR A 3 18.43 14.23 9.18
N ALA A 4 18.92 15.33 8.63
CA ALA A 4 18.14 16.53 8.34
C ALA A 4 16.99 16.27 7.35
N GLU A 5 17.22 15.41 6.35
CA GLU A 5 16.20 15.05 5.35
C GLU A 5 15.06 14.23 5.95
N ARG A 6 15.38 13.29 6.87
CA ARG A 6 14.35 12.51 7.59
C ARG A 6 13.48 13.38 8.48
N LYS A 7 14.08 14.30 9.25
CA LYS A 7 13.35 15.21 10.14
C LYS A 7 12.37 16.10 9.37
N LYS A 8 12.78 16.59 8.19
CA LYS A 8 11.93 17.41 7.32
C LYS A 8 10.74 16.64 6.74
N LYS A 9 10.92 15.35 6.38
CA LYS A 9 9.81 14.51 5.91
C LYS A 9 8.80 14.22 7.02
N ILE A 10 9.26 13.79 8.19
CA ILE A 10 8.39 13.48 9.33
C ILE A 10 7.58 14.71 9.76
N SER A 11 8.20 15.90 9.75
CA SER A 11 7.49 17.14 10.06
C SER A 11 6.35 17.44 9.08
N ARG A 12 6.52 17.15 7.78
CA ARG A 12 5.44 17.29 6.79
C ARG A 12 4.34 16.24 6.96
N ASP A 13 4.73 15.02 7.29
CA ASP A 13 3.79 13.90 7.43
C ASP A 13 3.09 13.88 8.80
N TYR A 14 3.41 14.82 9.70
CA TYR A 14 2.85 14.90 11.05
C TYR A 14 1.31 14.92 11.06
N ALA A 15 0.69 15.70 10.16
CA ALA A 15 -0.76 15.76 10.05
C ALA A 15 -1.38 14.41 9.65
N ALA A 16 -0.72 13.67 8.75
CA ALA A 16 -1.16 12.35 8.33
C ALA A 16 -1.00 11.31 9.44
N VAL A 17 0.12 11.35 10.19
CA VAL A 17 0.36 10.48 11.34
C VAL A 17 -0.65 10.76 12.46
N HIS A 18 -0.88 12.03 12.78
CA HIS A 18 -1.87 12.43 13.78
C HIS A 18 -3.29 11.96 13.40
N ALA A 19 -3.67 12.14 12.14
CA ALA A 19 -4.96 11.66 11.62
C ALA A 19 -5.06 10.13 11.65
N ALA A 20 -3.98 9.41 11.32
CA ALA A 20 -3.94 7.95 11.38
C ALA A 20 -4.12 7.41 12.81
N CYS A 21 -3.59 8.11 13.82
CA CYS A 21 -3.77 7.74 15.23
C CYS A 21 -5.12 8.16 15.81
N SER A 22 -5.71 9.26 15.33
CA SER A 22 -6.96 9.82 15.88
C SER A 22 -8.22 9.30 15.18
N SER A 23 -8.09 8.82 13.95
CA SER A 23 -9.21 8.32 13.16
C SER A 23 -9.60 6.91 13.60
N LYS A 24 -10.92 6.66 13.72
CA LYS A 24 -11.48 5.30 13.87
C LYS A 24 -11.32 4.45 12.62
N TRP A 25 -11.12 5.06 11.46
CA TRP A 25 -10.99 4.39 10.16
C TRP A 25 -9.54 4.42 9.72
N SER A 26 -8.98 3.24 9.42
CA SER A 26 -7.62 3.08 8.90
C SER A 26 -7.66 2.63 7.44
N ASN A 27 -6.77 3.19 6.61
CA ASN A 27 -6.58 2.73 5.24
C ASN A 27 -5.70 1.46 5.15
N GLY A 28 -5.23 0.92 6.29
CA GLY A 28 -4.25 -0.16 6.32
C GLY A 28 -4.73 -1.45 5.64
N ILE A 29 -6.01 -1.80 5.79
CA ILE A 29 -6.59 -3.00 5.14
C ILE A 29 -6.61 -2.82 3.62
N THR A 30 -7.06 -1.64 3.15
CA THR A 30 -7.09 -1.29 1.73
C THR A 30 -5.69 -1.28 1.13
N GLU A 31 -4.73 -0.67 1.81
CA GLU A 31 -3.32 -0.65 1.41
C GLU A 31 -2.73 -2.06 1.35
N GLY A 32 -3.09 -2.94 2.29
CA GLY A 32 -2.71 -4.34 2.30
C GLY A 32 -3.22 -5.09 1.06
N HIS A 33 -4.50 -4.93 0.72
CA HIS A 33 -5.07 -5.52 -0.50
C HIS A 33 -4.38 -5.01 -1.77
N VAL A 34 -4.12 -3.70 -1.85
CA VAL A 34 -3.39 -3.09 -2.97
C VAL A 34 -1.96 -3.62 -3.05
N ASN A 35 -1.29 -3.81 -1.92
CA ASN A 35 0.07 -4.34 -1.89
C ASN A 35 0.10 -5.81 -2.34
N ARG A 36 -0.85 -6.64 -1.90
CA ARG A 36 -1.01 -8.03 -2.37
C ARG A 36 -1.21 -8.08 -3.89
N LEU A 37 -2.05 -7.19 -4.43
CA LEU A 37 -2.30 -7.13 -5.87
C LEU A 37 -1.07 -6.68 -6.67
N LYS A 38 -0.32 -5.68 -6.17
CA LYS A 38 0.97 -5.25 -6.75
C LYS A 38 2.00 -6.38 -6.72
N PHE A 39 2.06 -7.13 -5.62
CA PHE A 39 2.94 -8.28 -5.47
C PHE A 39 2.64 -9.37 -6.50
N LEU A 40 1.37 -9.77 -6.63
CA LEU A 40 0.92 -10.74 -7.62
C LEU A 40 1.27 -10.32 -9.06
N LYS A 41 1.06 -9.04 -9.40
CA LYS A 41 1.44 -8.51 -10.71
C LYS A 41 2.96 -8.56 -10.95
N ARG A 42 3.78 -8.30 -9.93
CA ARG A 42 5.25 -8.41 -9.99
C ARG A 42 5.72 -9.85 -10.16
N GLN A 43 5.14 -10.80 -9.43
CA GLN A 43 5.44 -12.24 -9.61
C GLN A 43 5.16 -12.71 -11.05
N MET A 44 4.25 -12.06 -11.75
CA MET A 44 3.89 -12.37 -13.13
C MET A 44 4.65 -11.52 -14.14
N PHE A 45 5.76 -10.90 -13.74
CA PHE A 45 6.62 -10.06 -14.58
C PHE A 45 5.84 -8.96 -15.33
N GLY A 46 4.78 -8.43 -14.71
CA GLY A 46 3.93 -7.40 -15.30
C GLY A 46 2.98 -7.88 -16.40
N ARG A 47 2.96 -9.18 -16.74
CA ARG A 47 2.14 -9.77 -17.82
C ARG A 47 0.69 -10.05 -17.40
N ALA A 48 0.36 -9.82 -16.13
CA ALA A 48 -0.98 -10.02 -15.61
C ALA A 48 -1.88 -8.81 -15.89
N HIS A 49 -2.78 -8.98 -16.87
CA HIS A 49 -3.89 -8.07 -17.13
C HIS A 49 -4.96 -8.19 -16.04
N LEU A 50 -5.90 -7.22 -15.99
CA LEU A 50 -6.91 -7.14 -14.93
C LEU A 50 -7.72 -8.45 -14.78
N ASN A 51 -8.11 -9.09 -15.89
CA ASN A 51 -8.86 -10.35 -15.89
C ASN A 51 -8.07 -11.47 -15.19
N LEU A 52 -6.78 -11.58 -15.45
CA LEU A 52 -5.92 -12.60 -14.86
C LEU A 52 -5.67 -12.35 -13.37
N LEU A 53 -5.52 -11.08 -12.98
CA LEU A 53 -5.43 -10.69 -11.57
C LEU A 53 -6.74 -10.97 -10.82
N ARG A 54 -7.90 -10.68 -11.41
CA ARG A 54 -9.21 -10.99 -10.81
C ARG A 54 -9.35 -12.49 -10.55
N VAL A 55 -9.00 -13.33 -11.53
CA VAL A 55 -9.07 -14.79 -11.37
C VAL A 55 -8.18 -15.25 -10.21
N LYS A 56 -6.93 -14.80 -10.16
CA LYS A 56 -6.01 -15.19 -9.06
C LYS A 56 -6.41 -14.65 -7.69
N VAL A 57 -7.11 -13.52 -7.60
CA VAL A 57 -7.49 -12.94 -6.30
C VAL A 57 -8.81 -13.51 -5.80
N LEU A 58 -9.79 -13.70 -6.68
CA LEU A 58 -11.14 -14.14 -6.33
C LEU A 58 -11.30 -15.66 -6.32
N HIS A 59 -10.52 -16.38 -7.12
CA HIS A 59 -10.56 -17.85 -7.20
C HIS A 59 -9.31 -18.52 -6.63
N ALA A 60 -8.47 -17.79 -5.88
CA ALA A 60 -7.44 -18.44 -5.07
C ALA A 60 -8.12 -19.21 -3.93
N VAL A 61 -8.12 -20.54 -4.07
CA VAL A 61 -8.47 -21.50 -3.01
C VAL A 61 -7.32 -21.60 -2.03
#